data_AF-A0A0S8B306-F1
#
_entry.id   AF-A0A0S8B306-F1
#
_cell.length_a   1.000
_cell.length_b   1.000
_cell.length_c   1.000
_cell.angle_alpha   90.00
_cell.angle_beta   90.00
_cell.angle_gamma   90.00
#
_symmetry.space_group_name_H-M   'P 1'
#
loop_
_entity.id
_entity.type
_entity.pdbx_description
1 polymer ?
#
loop_
_entity_poly.entity_id
_entity_poly.type
_entity_poly.pdbx_seq_one_letter_code
_entity_poly.pdbx_strand_id
1 'polypeptide(L)'
;MQTAPQQRMFGGNGDRVEAVAQYLNHGARRGDSTATNLVANMQEELEKPQPDLTLVGTYLGIASRTPVTSALVEDVSASLCAPVTGSAAQQVAEVAEAQREKLRADHGSTRR
;
A
#
# COMPACT_ATOMS: atom_id res chain seq x y z
N MET A 1 15.13 -13.14 14.46
CA MET A 1 15.96 -12.96 13.26
C MET A 1 15.15 -12.11 12.29
N GLN A 2 15.55 -10.86 12.05
CA GLN A 2 14.88 -9.96 11.11
C GLN A 2 15.35 -10.30 9.70
N THR A 3 14.45 -10.77 8.84
CA THR A 3 14.74 -11.01 7.42
C THR A 3 14.85 -9.68 6.70
N ALA A 4 16.00 -9.46 6.05
CA ALA A 4 16.27 -8.25 5.28
C ALA A 4 15.20 -8.06 4.18
N PRO A 5 14.81 -6.82 3.84
CA PRO A 5 13.76 -6.52 2.85
C PRO A 5 13.96 -7.25 1.51
N GLN A 6 15.22 -7.41 1.11
CA GLN A 6 15.62 -8.09 -0.12
C GLN A 6 15.28 -9.59 -0.12
N GLN A 7 15.35 -10.28 1.03
CA GLN A 7 15.05 -11.72 1.10
C GLN A 7 13.55 -12.03 1.06
N ARG A 8 12.69 -11.08 1.41
CA ARG A 8 11.22 -11.22 1.32
C ARG A 8 10.68 -11.08 -0.10
N MET A 9 11.47 -10.49 -0.99
CA MET A 9 11.14 -10.32 -2.41
C MET A 9 11.43 -11.57 -3.27
N PHE A 10 12.15 -12.57 -2.77
CA PHE A 10 12.46 -13.77 -3.54
C PHE A 10 11.41 -14.87 -3.31
N GLY A 11 10.49 -15.04 -4.27
CA GLY A 11 9.44 -16.08 -4.29
C GLY A 11 8.05 -15.50 -4.65
N GLY A 12 7.00 -16.34 -4.65
CA GLY A 12 5.63 -15.94 -5.05
C GLY A 12 4.99 -14.82 -4.22
N ASN A 13 5.57 -14.46 -3.05
CA ASN A 13 5.19 -13.27 -2.30
C ASN A 13 5.66 -11.98 -2.98
N GLY A 14 6.89 -11.97 -3.51
CA GLY A 14 7.45 -10.84 -4.25
C GLY A 14 6.64 -10.51 -5.50
N ASP A 15 6.21 -11.54 -6.23
CA ASP A 15 5.38 -11.37 -7.43
C ASP A 15 4.03 -10.69 -7.12
N ARG A 16 3.41 -11.03 -5.99
CA ARG A 16 2.14 -10.43 -5.53
C ARG A 16 2.34 -8.96 -5.14
N VAL A 17 3.38 -8.67 -4.37
CA VAL A 17 3.74 -7.30 -3.97
C VAL A 17 4.02 -6.44 -5.21
N GLU A 18 4.77 -6.97 -6.19
CA GLU A 18 5.03 -6.26 -7.45
C GLU A 18 3.73 -6.01 -8.23
N ALA A 19 2.85 -7.02 -8.35
CA ALA A 19 1.58 -6.89 -9.05
C ALA A 19 0.67 -5.83 -8.42
N VAL A 20 0.52 -5.85 -7.09
CA VAL A 20 -0.26 -4.86 -6.33
C VAL A 20 0.33 -3.45 -6.51
N ALA A 21 1.66 -3.31 -6.40
CA ALA A 21 2.32 -2.02 -6.59
C ALA A 21 2.11 -1.46 -8.01
N GLN A 22 2.16 -2.31 -9.04
CA GLN A 22 1.88 -1.91 -10.41
C GLN A 22 0.41 -1.49 -10.59
N TYR A 23 -0.53 -2.22 -9.99
CA TYR A 23 -1.96 -1.89 -10.03
C TYR A 23 -2.25 -0.53 -9.38
N LEU A 24 -1.71 -0.27 -8.18
CA LEU A 24 -1.91 0.99 -7.45
C LEU A 24 -1.27 2.20 -8.14
N ASN A 25 -0.13 2.00 -8.80
CA ASN A 25 0.67 3.06 -9.42
C ASN A 25 0.36 3.25 -10.93
N HIS A 26 -0.74 2.69 -11.45
CA HIS A 26 -1.13 2.70 -12.87
C HIS A 26 -0.03 2.21 -13.82
N GLY A 27 0.68 1.15 -13.46
CA GLY A 27 1.73 0.58 -14.30
C GLY A 27 2.93 1.52 -14.49
N ALA A 28 3.22 2.40 -13.52
CA ALA A 28 4.50 3.08 -13.46
C ALA A 28 5.65 2.07 -13.66
N ARG A 29 6.73 2.52 -14.33
CA ARG A 29 7.82 1.66 -14.80
C ARG A 29 8.24 0.65 -13.73
N ARG A 30 8.43 -0.61 -14.18
CA ARG A 30 9.06 -1.68 -13.42
C ARG A 30 10.32 -1.13 -12.72
N GLY A 31 10.35 -1.16 -11.39
CA GLY A 31 11.45 -0.62 -10.60
C GLY A 31 11.22 0.73 -9.93
N ASP A 32 10.00 1.27 -9.88
CA ASP A 32 9.64 2.33 -8.91
C ASP A 32 9.63 1.73 -7.50
N SER A 33 10.84 1.45 -7.00
CA SER A 33 11.12 0.66 -5.80
C SER A 33 10.41 1.20 -4.56
N THR A 34 10.06 2.48 -4.56
CA THR A 34 9.25 3.12 -3.53
C THR A 34 7.87 2.47 -3.39
N ALA A 35 7.13 2.25 -4.48
CA ALA A 35 5.78 1.67 -4.40
C ALA A 35 5.82 0.21 -3.95
N THR A 36 6.75 -0.57 -4.50
CA THR A 36 6.98 -1.97 -4.07
C THR A 36 7.35 -2.05 -2.60
N ASN A 37 8.23 -1.18 -2.11
CA ASN A 37 8.62 -1.13 -0.69
C ASN A 37 7.45 -0.73 0.22
N LEU A 38 6.63 0.24 -0.19
CA LEU A 38 5.45 0.65 0.57
C LEU A 38 4.42 -0.48 0.67
N VAL A 39 4.18 -1.22 -0.41
CA VAL A 39 3.28 -2.38 -0.40
C VAL A 39 3.86 -3.52 0.45
N ALA A 40 5.17 -3.77 0.39
CA ALA A 40 5.82 -4.75 1.25
C ALA A 40 5.72 -4.39 2.74
N ASN A 41 5.92 -3.11 3.09
CA ASN A 41 5.79 -2.63 4.46
C ASN A 41 4.33 -2.68 4.94
N MET A 42 3.38 -2.39 4.04
CA MET A 42 1.95 -2.55 4.31
C MET A 42 1.60 -4.00 4.63
N GLN A 43 2.10 -4.97 3.86
CA GLN A 43 1.89 -6.39 4.14
C GLN A 43 2.50 -6.78 5.50
N GLU A 44 3.73 -6.37 5.79
CA GLU A 44 4.36 -6.63 7.09
C GLU A 44 3.56 -6.05 8.27
N GLU A 45 2.97 -4.87 8.10
CA GLU A 45 2.11 -4.27 9.12
C GLU A 45 0.83 -5.09 9.33
N LEU A 46 0.17 -5.50 8.24
CA LEU A 46 -1.07 -6.30 8.28
C LEU A 46 -0.87 -7.70 8.87
N GLU A 47 0.33 -8.27 8.76
CA GLU A 47 0.66 -9.59 9.32
C GLU A 47 0.87 -9.57 10.86
N LYS A 48 0.92 -8.38 11.49
CA LYS A 48 1.07 -8.28 12.94
C LYS A 48 -0.19 -8.73 13.67
N PRO A 49 -0.07 -9.23 14.92
CA PRO A 49 -1.24 -9.59 15.74
C PRO A 49 -2.21 -8.42 15.99
N GLN A 50 -1.70 -7.20 16.00
CA GLN A 50 -2.46 -5.96 16.14
C GLN A 50 -1.91 -4.94 15.12
N PRO A 51 -2.43 -4.93 13.88
CA PRO A 51 -1.93 -4.04 12.83
C PRO A 51 -2.29 -2.57 13.13
N ASP A 52 -1.36 -1.66 12.87
CA ASP A 52 -1.64 -0.23 12.88
C ASP A 52 -2.33 0.19 11.57
N LEU A 53 -3.66 0.27 11.60
CA LEU A 53 -4.49 0.62 10.45
C LEU A 53 -4.21 2.04 9.91
N THR A 54 -3.70 2.96 10.75
CA THR A 54 -3.28 4.29 10.30
C THR A 54 -2.01 4.18 9.46
N LEU A 55 -1.07 3.34 9.88
CA LEU A 55 0.17 3.11 9.14
C LEU A 55 -0.09 2.37 7.83
N VAL A 56 -0.96 1.35 7.83
CA VAL A 56 -1.43 0.66 6.62
C VAL A 56 -2.03 1.67 5.63
N GLY A 57 -2.95 2.53 6.10
CA GLY A 57 -3.55 3.57 5.27
C GLY A 57 -2.51 4.54 4.72
N THR A 58 -1.53 4.92 5.52
CA THR A 58 -0.44 5.81 5.09
C THR A 58 0.38 5.21 3.95
N TYR A 59 0.81 3.95 4.07
CA TYR A 59 1.55 3.27 3.01
C TYR A 59 0.73 3.16 1.72
N LEU A 60 -0.55 2.80 1.82
CA LEU A 60 -1.44 2.68 0.68
C LEU A 60 -1.71 4.03 -0.01
N GLY A 61 -1.92 5.09 0.77
CA GLY A 61 -2.14 6.44 0.26
C GLY A 61 -0.93 7.02 -0.48
N ILE A 62 0.29 6.75 0.00
CA ILE A 62 1.53 7.14 -0.69
C ILE A 62 1.71 6.31 -1.98
N ALA A 63 1.40 5.02 -1.94
CA ALA A 63 1.59 4.11 -3.07
C ALA A 63 0.53 4.29 -4.19
N SER A 64 -0.66 4.78 -3.85
CA SER A 64 -1.80 4.83 -4.79
C SER A 64 -1.85 6.11 -5.61
N ARG A 65 -2.05 5.96 -6.92
CA ARG A 65 -2.42 7.06 -7.82
C ARG A 65 -3.93 7.19 -8.02
N THR A 66 -4.69 6.15 -7.69
CA THR A 66 -6.16 6.10 -7.79
C THR A 66 -6.83 6.43 -6.46
N PRO A 67 -8.10 6.89 -6.46
CA PRO A 67 -8.88 7.02 -5.24
C PRO A 67 -8.90 5.71 -4.45
N VAL A 68 -8.59 5.81 -3.15
CA VAL A 68 -8.60 4.65 -2.25
C VAL A 68 -9.99 4.51 -1.63
N THR A 69 -10.61 3.36 -1.86
CA THR A 69 -11.94 3.00 -1.32
C THR A 69 -11.81 1.79 -0.41
N SER A 70 -12.80 1.53 0.44
CA SER A 70 -12.83 0.33 1.29
C SER A 70 -12.76 -0.95 0.45
N ALA A 71 -13.48 -1.01 -0.68
CA ALA A 71 -13.40 -2.13 -1.62
C ALA A 71 -11.98 -2.35 -2.17
N LEU A 72 -11.27 -1.27 -2.52
CA LEU A 72 -9.88 -1.36 -2.95
C LEU A 72 -8.98 -1.91 -1.84
N VAL A 73 -9.20 -1.51 -0.58
CA VAL A 73 -8.43 -2.02 0.56
C VAL A 73 -8.67 -3.52 0.75
N GLU A 74 -9.93 -3.98 0.65
CA GLU A 74 -10.26 -5.40 0.74
C GLU A 74 -9.55 -6.20 -0.36
N ASP A 75 -9.63 -5.77 -1.62
CA ASP A 75 -8.99 -6.41 -2.76
C ASP A 75 -7.46 -6.48 -2.61
N VAL A 76 -6.83 -5.38 -2.20
CA VAL A 76 -5.38 -5.29 -2.00
C VAL A 76 -4.95 -6.20 -0.84
N SER A 77 -5.63 -6.12 0.29
CA SER A 77 -5.29 -6.92 1.48
C SER A 77 -5.45 -8.42 1.25
N ALA A 78 -6.50 -8.83 0.52
CA ALA A 78 -6.69 -10.22 0.09
C ALA A 78 -5.59 -10.67 -0.88
N SER A 79 -5.19 -9.82 -1.82
CA SER A 79 -4.11 -10.09 -2.79
C SER A 79 -2.75 -10.27 -2.11
N LEU A 80 -2.53 -9.60 -0.98
CA LEU A 80 -1.35 -9.72 -0.12
C LEU A 80 -1.45 -10.86 0.90
N CYS A 81 -2.51 -11.67 0.86
CA CYS A 81 -2.77 -12.74 1.83
C CYS A 81 -2.89 -12.29 3.29
N ALA A 82 -3.28 -11.04 3.51
CA ALA A 82 -3.54 -10.48 4.84
C ALA A 82 -4.92 -9.77 4.84
N PRO A 83 -6.03 -10.51 4.63
CA PRO A 83 -7.35 -9.91 4.47
C PRO A 83 -7.78 -9.18 5.75
N VAL A 84 -8.38 -8.00 5.56
CA VAL A 84 -8.94 -7.20 6.65
C VAL A 84 -10.48 -7.33 6.71
N THR A 85 -11.06 -6.97 7.86
CA THR A 85 -12.52 -6.85 7.98
C THR A 85 -13.02 -5.57 7.31
N GLY A 86 -14.30 -5.51 6.93
CA GLY A 86 -14.87 -4.32 6.28
C GLY A 86 -14.76 -3.04 7.12
N SER A 87 -14.85 -3.13 8.45
CA SER A 87 -14.63 -1.97 9.33
C SER A 87 -13.17 -1.48 9.33
N ALA A 88 -12.21 -2.41 9.27
CA ALA A 88 -10.80 -2.06 9.14
C ALA A 88 -10.49 -1.50 7.74
N ALA A 89 -11.10 -2.07 6.69
CA ALA A 89 -10.98 -1.57 5.32
C ALA A 89 -11.48 -0.12 5.20
N GLN A 90 -12.62 0.19 5.82
CA GLN A 90 -13.19 1.54 5.86
C GLN A 90 -12.21 2.53 6.51
N GLN A 91 -11.66 2.19 7.69
CA GLN A 91 -10.70 3.05 8.40
C GLN A 91 -9.41 3.28 7.61
N VAL A 92 -8.86 2.21 7.01
CA VAL A 92 -7.67 2.30 6.17
C VAL A 92 -7.92 3.19 4.95
N ALA A 93 -9.08 3.06 4.30
CA ALA A 93 -9.43 3.85 3.13
C ALA A 93 -9.52 5.36 3.45
N GLU A 94 -10.13 5.73 4.58
CA GLU A 94 -10.22 7.12 5.02
C GLU A 94 -8.83 7.75 5.22
N VAL A 95 -7.93 7.04 5.89
CA VAL A 95 -6.55 7.51 6.09
C VAL A 95 -5.80 7.58 4.76
N ALA A 96 -5.89 6.53 3.95
CA ALA A 96 -5.16 6.42 2.68
C ALA A 96 -5.57 7.52 1.71
N GLU A 97 -6.87 7.79 1.57
CA GLU A 97 -7.35 8.81 0.67
C GLU A 97 -6.94 10.21 1.13
N ALA A 98 -7.02 10.49 2.43
CA ALA A 98 -6.54 11.76 2.99
C ALA A 98 -5.03 11.98 2.72
N GLN A 99 -4.21 10.94 2.87
CA GLN A 99 -2.77 11.03 2.55
C GLN A 99 -2.52 11.24 1.06
N ARG A 100 -3.24 10.51 0.20
CA ARG A 100 -3.13 10.63 -1.26
C ARG A 100 -3.47 12.05 -1.72
N GLU A 101 -4.56 12.62 -1.24
CA GLU A 101 -4.98 13.98 -1.58
C GLU A 101 -3.96 15.03 -1.13
N LYS A 102 -3.43 14.89 0.10
CA LYS A 102 -2.40 15.77 0.64
C LYS A 102 -1.15 15.79 -0.26
N LEU A 103 -0.64 14.62 -0.64
CA LEU A 103 0.53 14.52 -1.52
C LEU A 103 0.27 15.14 -2.90
N ARG A 104 -0.94 14.97 -3.45
CA ARG A 104 -1.32 15.60 -4.72
C ARG A 104 -1.35 17.12 -4.62
N ALA A 105 -1.86 17.66 -3.51
CA ALA A 105 -1.90 19.10 -3.26
C ALA A 105 -0.48 19.68 -3.12
N ASP A 106 0.39 19.02 -2.35
CA ASP A 106 1.78 19.46 -2.12
C ASP A 106 2.59 19.48 -3.43
N HIS A 107 2.45 18.45 -4.27
CA HIS A 107 3.11 18.39 -5.58
C HIS A 107 2.52 19.36 -6.62
N GLY A 108 1.26 19.79 -6.44
CA GLY A 108 0.61 20.81 -7.28
C GLY A 108 1.02 22.24 -6.93
N SER A 109 1.48 22.47 -5.69
CA SER A 109 1.82 23.81 -5.19
C SER A 109 3.21 24.30 -5.64
N THR A 110 4.11 23.40 -6.05
CA THR A 110 5.49 23.74 -6.49
C THR A 110 5.61 24.29 -7.93
N ARG A 111 4.48 24.60 -8.61
CA ARG A 111 4.49 25.20 -9.97
C ARG A 111 3.84 26.58 -10.02
N ARG A 112 4.27 27.53 -9.18
CA ARG A 112 3.94 28.94 -9.34
C ARG A 112 5.16 29.82 -9.18
#